data_AF-A0A927EEG7-F1
#
_entry.id   AF-A0A927EEG7-F1
#
_cell.length_a   1.000
_cell.length_b   1.000
_cell.length_c   1.000
_cell.angle_alpha   90.00
_cell.angle_beta   90.00
_cell.angle_gamma   90.00
#
_symmetry.space_group_name_H-M   'P 1'
#
loop_
_entity.id
_entity.type
_entity.pdbx_description
1 polymer ?
#
loop_
_entity_poly.entity_id
_entity_poly.type
_entity_poly.pdbx_seq_one_letter_code
_entity_poly.pdbx_strand_id
1 'polypeptide(L)'
;MDEMSASLLTDNLCNLIGLSSDADGPRPDRLHEAILAFCRGRLGDETLSPGVVAAHFNISLRTLHARFAASGQSFGRWLLATRLEESRRALLDPRRAAEGIASIAYSVGFNDLSAFNRAFRNRFGVAPRQRRSRDRA
;
A
#
# COMPACT_ATOMS: atom_id res chain seq x y z
N MET A 1 -24.04 29.14 -19.60
CA MET A 1 -23.35 28.10 -20.41
C MET A 1 -21.86 28.20 -20.08
N ASP A 2 -21.39 27.94 -18.86
CA ASP A 2 -21.58 26.81 -17.92
C ASP A 2 -20.94 25.50 -18.37
N GLU A 3 -19.62 25.38 -18.14
CA GLU A 3 -18.93 24.07 -18.13
C GLU A 3 -17.65 24.01 -17.27
N MET A 4 -17.18 25.12 -16.68
CA MET A 4 -15.97 25.13 -15.83
C MET A 4 -16.25 25.18 -14.32
N SER A 5 -17.46 25.59 -13.90
CA SER A 5 -17.82 25.69 -12.48
C SER A 5 -18.25 24.37 -11.84
N ALA A 6 -18.58 23.35 -12.65
CA ALA A 6 -19.04 22.05 -12.16
C ALA A 6 -17.91 21.17 -11.61
N SER A 7 -16.66 21.37 -12.05
CA SER A 7 -15.54 20.49 -11.64
C SER A 7 -14.92 20.87 -10.30
N LEU A 8 -14.98 22.14 -9.89
CA LEU A 8 -14.45 22.59 -8.59
C LEU A 8 -15.41 22.32 -7.42
N LEU A 9 -16.69 22.08 -7.71
CA LEU A 9 -17.69 21.75 -6.70
C LEU A 9 -17.68 20.25 -6.31
N THR A 10 -17.29 19.36 -7.22
CA THR A 10 -17.21 17.92 -6.90
C THR A 10 -16.02 17.59 -6.00
N ASP A 11 -14.90 18.30 -6.17
CA ASP A 11 -13.73 18.17 -5.28
C ASP A 11 -14.02 18.71 -3.86
N ASN A 12 -14.93 19.68 -3.72
CA ASN A 12 -15.32 20.24 -2.43
C ASN A 12 -16.36 19.37 -1.69
N LEU A 13 -17.16 18.58 -2.42
CA LEU A 13 -18.19 17.72 -1.81
C LEU A 13 -17.59 16.59 -0.95
N CYS A 14 -16.41 16.08 -1.30
CA CYS A 14 -15.69 15.10 -0.45
C CYS A 14 -15.15 15.70 0.86
N ASN A 15 -14.98 17.02 0.95
CA ASN A 15 -14.63 17.68 2.20
C ASN A 15 -15.87 17.98 3.07
N LEU A 16 -17.07 18.06 2.48
CA LEU A 16 -18.27 18.54 3.16
C LEU A 16 -19.05 17.45 3.92
N ILE A 17 -18.83 16.16 3.66
CA ILE A 17 -19.43 15.04 4.43
C ILE A 17 -18.67 14.79 5.76
N GLY A 18 -17.63 15.57 6.06
CA GLY A 18 -16.87 15.52 7.32
C GLY A 18 -17.29 16.52 8.41
N LEU A 19 -18.23 17.43 8.13
CA LEU A 19 -18.57 18.56 9.01
C LEU A 19 -19.80 18.27 9.88
N SER A 20 -19.65 17.37 10.84
CA SER A 20 -20.46 17.33 12.06
C SER A 20 -19.65 16.66 13.16
N SER A 21 -18.56 17.32 13.57
CA SER A 21 -17.98 17.14 14.90
C SER A 21 -16.86 18.16 15.05
N ASP A 22 -17.09 19.19 15.86
CA ASP A 22 -16.07 20.11 16.34
C ASP A 22 -15.02 19.35 17.15
N ALA A 23 -13.77 19.34 16.65
CA ALA A 23 -12.57 18.98 17.40
C ALA A 23 -11.32 19.35 16.59
N ASP A 24 -10.44 20.05 17.28
CA ASP A 24 -9.19 20.70 16.92
C ASP A 24 -8.03 19.69 16.67
N GLY A 25 -7.10 20.03 15.77
CA GLY A 25 -5.94 19.21 15.33
C GLY A 25 -5.99 18.70 13.87
N PRO A 26 -4.84 18.43 13.20
CA PRO A 26 -4.83 17.82 11.87
C PRO A 26 -5.47 16.44 11.97
N ARG A 27 -6.73 16.33 11.52
CA ARG A 27 -7.46 15.07 11.58
C ARG A 27 -6.70 14.05 10.75
N PRO A 28 -6.38 12.87 11.29
CA PRO A 28 -5.85 11.79 10.46
C PRO A 28 -6.84 11.57 9.33
N ASP A 29 -6.35 11.60 8.09
CA ASP A 29 -7.15 11.39 6.89
C ASP A 29 -7.76 9.98 6.97
N ARG A 30 -8.97 9.89 7.53
CA ARG A 30 -9.66 8.61 7.81
C ARG A 30 -9.84 7.79 6.55
N LEU A 31 -10.01 8.45 5.40
CA LEU A 31 -10.09 7.78 4.11
C LEU A 31 -8.73 7.21 3.71
N HIS A 32 -7.64 7.96 3.89
CA HIS A 32 -6.29 7.44 3.65
C HIS A 32 -6.01 6.21 4.51
N GLU A 33 -6.25 6.28 5.82
CA GLU A 33 -6.06 5.14 6.72
C GLU A 33 -6.92 3.93 6.33
N ALA A 34 -8.19 4.15 5.95
CA ALA A 34 -9.06 3.09 5.45
C ALA A 34 -8.50 2.44 4.17
N ILE A 35 -7.98 3.24 3.24
CA ILE A 35 -7.33 2.76 2.01
C ILE A 35 -6.11 1.89 2.37
N LEU A 36 -5.26 2.35 3.29
CA LEU A 36 -4.08 1.60 3.72
C LEU A 36 -4.48 0.27 4.37
N ALA A 37 -5.49 0.28 5.24
CA ALA A 37 -6.00 -0.92 5.91
C ALA A 37 -6.57 -1.94 4.91
N PHE A 38 -7.38 -1.49 3.95
CA PHE A 38 -7.92 -2.33 2.88
C PHE A 38 -6.81 -2.99 2.06
N CYS A 39 -5.81 -2.20 1.66
CA CYS A 39 -4.68 -2.71 0.90
C CYS A 39 -3.82 -3.70 1.71
N ARG A 40 -3.60 -3.44 3.01
CA ARG A 40 -2.89 -4.36 3.92
C ARG A 40 -3.59 -5.71 4.04
N GLY A 41 -4.92 -5.72 4.08
CA GLY A 41 -5.73 -6.94 4.10
C GLY A 41 -5.69 -7.76 2.80
N ARG A 42 -5.21 -7.16 1.69
CA ARG A 42 -5.16 -7.78 0.35
C ARG A 42 -3.76 -7.76 -0.28
N LEU A 43 -2.69 -7.70 0.51
CA LEU A 43 -1.33 -7.58 -0.04
C LEU A 43 -0.94 -8.75 -0.96
N GLY A 44 -1.43 -9.95 -0.65
CA GLY A 44 -1.23 -11.16 -1.44
C GLY A 44 -1.99 -11.20 -2.77
N ASP A 45 -2.96 -10.30 -2.96
CA ASP A 45 -3.70 -10.18 -4.21
C ASP A 45 -2.84 -9.47 -5.26
N GLU A 46 -2.45 -10.18 -6.32
CA GLU A 46 -1.67 -9.63 -7.42
C GLU A 46 -2.43 -8.59 -8.25
N THR A 47 -3.77 -8.64 -8.23
CA THR A 47 -4.64 -7.70 -8.95
C THR A 47 -4.81 -6.37 -8.22
N LEU A 48 -4.26 -6.25 -7.00
CA LEU A 48 -4.31 -5.03 -6.19
C LEU A 48 -3.62 -3.87 -6.92
N SER A 49 -4.44 -3.04 -7.53
CA SER A 49 -4.03 -1.90 -8.34
C SER A 49 -4.72 -0.62 -7.85
N PRO A 50 -4.17 0.57 -8.19
CA PRO A 50 -4.83 1.83 -7.89
C PRO A 50 -6.29 1.88 -8.36
N GLY A 51 -6.60 1.26 -9.50
CA GLY A 51 -7.96 1.22 -10.06
C GLY A 51 -8.93 0.42 -9.20
N VAL A 52 -8.51 -0.77 -8.74
CA VAL A 52 -9.33 -1.61 -7.84
C VAL A 52 -9.60 -0.89 -6.52
N VAL A 53 -8.59 -0.23 -5.96
CA VAL A 53 -8.74 0.52 -4.71
C VAL A 53 -9.66 1.73 -4.91
N ALA A 54 -9.46 2.51 -5.98
CA ALA A 54 -10.29 3.66 -6.29
C ALA A 54 -11.77 3.27 -6.47
N ALA A 55 -12.03 2.17 -7.19
CA ALA A 55 -13.38 1.62 -7.37
C ALA A 55 -13.99 1.15 -6.04
N HIS A 56 -13.22 0.47 -5.18
CA HIS A 56 -13.72 0.01 -3.88
C HIS A 56 -14.16 1.15 -2.96
N PHE A 57 -13.42 2.26 -2.96
CA PHE A 57 -13.74 3.44 -2.14
C PHE A 57 -14.63 4.46 -2.85
N ASN A 58 -15.09 4.16 -4.08
CA ASN A 58 -15.90 5.05 -4.91
C ASN A 58 -15.28 6.46 -5.08
N ILE A 59 -13.95 6.50 -5.27
CA ILE A 59 -13.17 7.72 -5.51
C ILE A 59 -12.53 7.67 -6.90
N SER A 60 -12.16 8.83 -7.44
CA SER A 60 -11.38 8.89 -8.67
C SER A 60 -9.93 8.43 -8.44
N LEU A 61 -9.29 7.89 -9.48
CA LEU A 61 -7.84 7.62 -9.50
C LEU A 61 -7.02 8.87 -9.19
N ARG A 62 -7.47 10.04 -9.67
CA ARG A 62 -6.84 11.33 -9.39
C ARG A 62 -6.84 11.64 -7.88
N THR A 63 -7.98 11.44 -7.22
CA THR A 63 -8.12 11.63 -5.77
C THR A 63 -7.21 10.69 -5.00
N LEU A 64 -7.15 9.41 -5.40
CA LEU A 64 -6.23 8.44 -4.81
C LEU A 64 -4.77 8.90 -4.96
N HIS A 65 -4.33 9.25 -6.17
CA HIS A 65 -2.98 9.71 -6.41
C HIS A 65 -2.64 11.02 -5.68
N ALA A 66 -3.57 11.97 -5.61
CA ALA A 66 -3.39 13.23 -4.88
C ALA A 66 -3.18 12.98 -3.37
N ARG A 67 -3.93 12.06 -2.77
CA ARG A 67 -3.74 11.68 -1.35
C ARG A 67 -2.40 11.02 -1.09
N PHE A 68 -1.96 10.14 -1.98
CA PHE A 68 -0.63 9.53 -1.89
C PHE A 68 0.49 10.56 -2.12
N ALA A 69 0.32 11.49 -3.06
CA ALA A 69 1.26 12.59 -3.28
C ALA A 69 1.37 13.49 -2.04
N ALA A 70 0.27 13.77 -1.36
CA ALA A 70 0.25 14.53 -0.11
C ALA A 70 1.02 13.83 1.03
N SER A 71 1.08 12.48 1.03
CA SER A 71 1.93 11.71 1.96
C SER A 71 3.37 11.49 1.47
N GLY A 72 3.76 12.13 0.35
CA GLY A 72 5.13 12.12 -0.17
C GLY A 72 5.55 10.84 -0.90
N GLN A 73 4.62 9.95 -1.25
CA GLN A 73 4.94 8.71 -1.96
C GLN A 73 3.84 8.29 -2.93
N SER A 74 4.18 7.62 -4.03
CA SER A 74 3.16 7.04 -4.91
C SER A 74 2.54 5.77 -4.28
N PHE A 75 1.30 5.45 -4.68
CA PHE A 75 0.64 4.19 -4.30
C PHE A 75 1.51 2.96 -4.59
N GLY A 76 2.11 2.89 -5.79
CA GLY A 76 2.96 1.76 -6.16
C GLY A 76 4.22 1.64 -5.30
N ARG A 77 4.84 2.77 -4.94
CA ARG A 77 5.99 2.79 -4.03
C ARG A 77 5.60 2.32 -2.63
N TRP A 78 4.46 2.79 -2.14
CA TRP A 78 3.91 2.38 -0.86
C TRP A 78 3.57 0.89 -0.83
N LEU A 79 2.87 0.39 -1.86
CA LEU A 79 2.50 -1.02 -1.98
C LEU A 79 3.74 -1.92 -2.03
N LEU A 80 4.72 -1.57 -2.85
CA LEU A 80 5.99 -2.31 -2.94
C LEU A 80 6.71 -2.33 -1.59
N ALA A 81 6.83 -1.18 -0.93
CA ALA A 81 7.48 -1.09 0.38
C ALA A 81 6.75 -1.95 1.43
N THR A 82 5.42 -1.95 1.42
CA THR A 82 4.60 -2.72 2.34
C THR A 82 4.73 -4.23 2.08
N ARG A 83 4.65 -4.67 0.82
CA ARG A 83 4.87 -6.08 0.45
C ARG A 83 6.26 -6.58 0.87
N LEU A 84 7.29 -5.76 0.67
CA LEU A 84 8.65 -6.08 1.10
C LEU A 84 8.77 -6.19 2.62
N GLU A 85 8.13 -5.31 3.38
CA GLU A 85 8.14 -5.36 4.83
C GLU A 85 7.41 -6.60 5.39
N GLU A 86 6.25 -6.96 4.83
CA GLU A 86 5.56 -8.20 5.20
C GLU A 86 6.38 -9.44 4.83
N SER A 87 7.06 -9.44 3.67
CA SER A 87 7.98 -10.52 3.31
C SER A 87 9.14 -10.65 4.30
N ARG A 88 9.65 -9.51 4.81
CA ARG A 88 10.70 -9.51 5.83
C ARG A 88 10.20 -10.13 7.12
N ARG A 89 9.01 -9.75 7.58
CA ARG A 89 8.38 -10.35 8.77
C ARG A 89 8.19 -11.85 8.61
N ALA A 90 7.69 -12.29 7.46
CA ALA A 90 7.53 -13.70 7.12
C ALA A 90 8.86 -14.48 7.11
N LEU A 91 9.95 -13.87 6.65
CA LEU A 91 11.27 -14.49 6.63
C LEU A 91 11.89 -14.66 8.01
N LEU A 92 11.54 -13.76 8.94
CA LEU A 92 12.02 -13.74 10.33
C LEU A 92 11.11 -14.53 11.29
N ASP A 93 9.90 -14.91 10.87
CA ASP A 93 8.99 -15.71 11.69
C ASP A 93 9.50 -17.16 11.82
N PRO A 94 9.85 -17.63 13.04
CA PRO A 94 10.30 -19.01 13.25
C PRO A 94 9.26 -20.06 12.85
N ARG A 95 7.97 -19.73 12.93
CA ARG A 95 6.86 -20.63 12.53
C ARG A 95 6.85 -20.88 11.03
N ARG A 96 7.41 -19.95 10.24
CA ARG A 96 7.53 -20.02 8.78
C ARG A 96 8.94 -20.40 8.33
N ALA A 97 9.78 -20.90 9.24
CA ALA A 97 11.16 -21.25 8.96
C ALA A 97 11.32 -22.31 7.85
N ALA A 98 10.36 -23.24 7.74
CA ALA A 98 10.35 -24.28 6.71
C ALA A 98 9.84 -23.78 5.34
N GLU A 99 9.20 -22.62 5.28
CA GLU A 99 8.57 -22.12 4.06
C GLU A 99 9.62 -21.62 3.05
N GLY A 100 9.51 -21.99 1.78
CA GLY A 100 10.41 -21.52 0.74
C GLY A 100 10.32 -20.01 0.50
N ILE A 101 11.42 -19.37 0.11
CA ILE A 101 11.47 -17.92 -0.20
C ILE A 101 10.50 -17.58 -1.33
N ALA A 102 10.36 -18.47 -2.32
CA ALA A 102 9.42 -18.30 -3.42
C ALA A 102 7.96 -18.26 -2.92
N SER A 103 7.58 -19.17 -2.03
CA SER A 103 6.25 -19.18 -1.39
C SER A 103 5.96 -17.87 -0.67
N ILE A 104 6.94 -17.35 0.10
CA ILE A 104 6.80 -16.05 0.78
C ILE A 104 6.60 -14.93 -0.24
N ALA A 105 7.39 -14.89 -1.31
CA ALA A 105 7.26 -13.87 -2.36
C ALA A 105 5.87 -13.88 -3.01
N TYR A 106 5.36 -15.06 -3.37
CA TYR A 106 4.02 -15.21 -3.93
C TYR A 106 2.93 -14.85 -2.89
N SER A 107 3.10 -15.22 -1.62
CA SER A 107 2.12 -14.93 -0.56
C SER A 107 1.91 -13.44 -0.30
N VAL A 108 2.89 -12.60 -0.63
CA VAL A 108 2.79 -11.13 -0.52
C VAL A 108 2.51 -10.45 -1.86
N GLY A 109 2.17 -11.21 -2.92
CA GLY A 109 1.71 -10.67 -4.19
C GLY A 109 2.79 -10.32 -5.21
N PHE A 110 4.00 -10.89 -5.12
CA PHE A 110 4.95 -10.87 -6.24
C PHE A 110 4.65 -12.02 -7.21
N ASN A 111 4.70 -11.79 -8.51
CA ASN A 111 4.55 -12.82 -9.54
C ASN A 111 5.90 -13.31 -10.12
N ASP A 112 6.99 -12.59 -9.85
CA ASP A 112 8.33 -12.94 -10.30
C ASP A 112 9.33 -12.89 -9.14
N LEU A 113 10.02 -14.02 -8.94
CA LEU A 113 11.01 -14.18 -7.90
C LEU A 113 12.27 -13.32 -8.14
N SER A 114 12.61 -13.06 -9.40
CA SER A 114 13.78 -12.24 -9.74
C SER A 114 13.54 -10.77 -9.38
N ALA A 115 12.36 -10.25 -9.70
CA ALA A 115 11.89 -8.93 -9.33
C ALA A 115 11.81 -8.77 -7.81
N PHE A 116 11.27 -9.77 -7.11
CA PHE A 116 11.26 -9.81 -5.65
C PHE A 116 12.68 -9.71 -5.07
N ASN A 117 13.60 -10.58 -5.49
CA ASN A 117 14.97 -10.60 -4.98
C ASN A 117 15.69 -9.25 -5.20
N ARG A 118 15.52 -8.65 -6.38
CA ARG A 118 16.07 -7.33 -6.71
C ARG A 118 15.49 -6.25 -5.79
N ALA A 119 14.16 -6.20 -5.68
CA ALA A 119 13.47 -5.20 -4.85
C ALA A 119 13.82 -5.34 -3.36
N PHE A 120 13.86 -6.58 -2.85
CA PHE A 120 14.23 -6.87 -1.46
C PHE A 120 15.67 -6.47 -1.16
N ARG A 121 16.62 -6.84 -2.02
CA ARG A 121 18.02 -6.45 -1.85
C ARG A 121 18.20 -4.93 -1.93
N ASN A 122 17.53 -4.27 -2.87
CA ASN A 122 17.59 -2.81 -3.00
C ASN A 122 17.04 -2.09 -1.76
N ARG A 123 16.02 -2.66 -1.10
CA ARG A 123 15.41 -2.08 0.12
C ARG A 123 16.20 -2.38 1.39
N PHE A 124 16.72 -3.60 1.54
CA PHE A 124 17.25 -4.10 2.81
C PHE A 124 18.75 -4.40 2.80
N GLY A 125 19.43 -4.16 1.67
CA GLY A 125 20.88 -4.35 1.50
C GLY A 125 21.36 -5.80 1.41
N VAL A 126 20.50 -6.79 1.66
CA VAL A 126 20.85 -8.22 1.67
C VAL A 126 19.79 -9.04 0.94
N ALA A 127 20.17 -10.21 0.45
CA ALA A 127 19.22 -11.13 -0.17
C ALA A 127 18.27 -11.75 0.88
N PRO A 128 17.02 -12.10 0.50
CA PRO A 128 16.04 -12.76 1.39
C PRO A 128 16.60 -13.99 2.10
N ARG A 129 17.37 -14.81 1.37
CA ARG A 129 18.00 -16.03 1.87
C ARG A 129 19.03 -15.73 2.95
N GLN A 130 19.86 -14.71 2.73
CA GLN A 130 20.87 -14.28 3.69
C GLN A 130 20.23 -13.65 4.93
N ARG A 131 19.12 -12.91 4.76
CA ARG A 131 18.35 -12.38 5.89
C ARG A 131 17.86 -13.51 6.80
N ARG A 132 17.31 -14.58 6.24
CA ARG A 132 16.85 -15.76 6.99
C ARG A 132 18.01 -16.52 7.67
N SER A 133 19.13 -16.71 6.97
CA SER A 133 20.28 -17.42 7.55
C SER A 133 20.91 -16.67 8.73
N ARG A 134 20.93 -15.34 8.71
CA ARG A 134 21.48 -14.51 9.79
C ARG A 134 20.66 -14.54 11.08
N ASP A 135 19.36 -14.79 11.00
CA ASP A 135 18.48 -14.84 12.17
C ASP A 135 18.50 -16.20 12.88
N ARG A 136 19.05 -17.24 12.22
CA ARG A 136 19.22 -18.58 12.80
C ARG A 136 20.56 -18.77 13.53
N ALA A 137 21.43 -17.76 13.52
CA ALA A 137 22.74 -17.77 14.16
C ALA A 137 22.69 -16.92 15.44
#